data_AF-A0AAU8A9I5-F1
#
_entry.id   AF-A0AAU8A9I5-F1
#
_cell.length_a   1.000
_cell.length_b   1.000
_cell.length_c   1.000
_cell.angle_alpha   90.00
_cell.angle_beta   90.00
_cell.angle_gamma   90.00
#
_symmetry.space_group_name_H-M   'P 1'
#
loop_
_entity.id
_entity.type
_entity.pdbx_description
1 polymer ?
#
loop_
_entity_poly.entity_id
_entity_poly.type
_entity_poly.pdbx_seq_one_letter_code
_entity_poly.pdbx_strand_id
1 'polypeptide(L)'
;MAEEQEKKQAGQAAEEEQEQEQKKTAEEEQPQEKKAAKHKSAPKKDKTQEKLKKLEAEKDEYLNALQRERADFENYKKRNAALAATSFQNGVADTVMAVLPILDNFERALVAECGDEAFLEGMKMIMRQMQDSLKSLGVEEIPAEGQFDPEFHNAVMQAEEEGYETNQIIEVLQKGYSLNGKVLRHSMVKVAK
;
A
#
# COMPACT_ATOMS: atom_id res chain seq x y z
N MET A 1 -39.92 24.55 8.56
CA MET A 1 -40.71 25.52 7.77
C MET A 1 -39.92 26.75 7.31
N ALA A 2 -38.71 27.03 7.81
CA ALA A 2 -37.84 28.09 7.26
C ALA A 2 -36.78 27.56 6.28
N GLU A 3 -36.28 26.32 6.41
CA GLU A 3 -35.24 25.79 5.50
C GLU A 3 -35.78 25.15 4.21
N GLU A 4 -37.10 24.99 4.08
CA GLU A 4 -37.74 24.44 2.87
C GLU A 4 -38.15 25.54 1.87
N GLN A 5 -37.94 26.81 2.23
CA GLN A 5 -38.19 27.96 1.36
C GLN A 5 -36.94 28.48 0.64
N GLU A 6 -35.72 28.18 1.11
CA GLU A 6 -34.49 28.60 0.44
C GLU A 6 -34.07 27.67 -0.72
N LYS A 7 -34.60 26.45 -0.80
CA LYS A 7 -34.30 25.51 -1.90
C LYS A 7 -35.17 25.72 -3.16
N LYS A 8 -36.14 26.65 -3.11
CA LYS A 8 -37.02 26.99 -4.25
C LYS A 8 -36.56 28.21 -5.05
N GLN A 9 -35.52 28.94 -4.62
CA GLN A 9 -35.03 30.15 -5.33
C GLN A 9 -33.72 29.96 -6.11
N ALA A 10 -33.01 28.83 -5.97
CA ALA A 10 -31.79 28.59 -6.75
C ALA A 10 -32.00 27.76 -8.03
N GLY A 11 -33.20 27.21 -8.24
CA GLY A 11 -33.55 26.38 -9.41
C GLY A 11 -34.26 27.12 -10.54
N GLN A 12 -34.48 28.43 -10.42
CA GLN A 12 -35.24 29.25 -11.39
C GLN A 12 -34.38 30.27 -12.16
N ALA A 13 -33.05 30.18 -12.09
CA ALA A 13 -32.13 31.11 -12.76
C ALA A 13 -31.40 30.50 -13.98
N ALA A 14 -31.84 29.33 -14.49
CA ALA A 14 -31.10 28.60 -15.51
C ALA A 14 -31.91 28.15 -16.74
N GLU A 15 -33.15 28.62 -16.94
CA GLU A 15 -34.01 28.02 -17.98
C GLU A 15 -34.91 29.01 -18.76
N GLU A 16 -34.58 30.31 -18.84
CA GLU A 16 -35.44 31.30 -19.53
C GLU A 16 -34.76 32.20 -20.59
N GLU A 17 -33.54 31.91 -21.07
CA GLU A 17 -32.88 32.73 -22.11
C GLU A 17 -32.68 32.04 -23.48
N GLN A 18 -33.45 30.98 -23.78
CA GLN A 18 -33.48 30.37 -25.11
C GLN A 18 -34.90 30.21 -25.64
N GLU A 19 -35.54 31.30 -26.07
CA GLU A 19 -36.49 31.33 -27.21
C GLU A 19 -37.10 32.72 -27.37
N GLN A 20 -36.56 33.53 -28.28
CA GLN A 20 -37.39 34.45 -29.07
C GLN A 20 -36.64 34.82 -30.36
N GLU A 21 -36.90 34.02 -31.40
CA GLU A 21 -36.80 34.41 -32.80
C GLU A 21 -37.56 35.73 -33.04
N GLN A 22 -36.85 36.76 -33.52
CA GLN A 22 -37.44 37.74 -34.42
C GLN A 22 -36.95 37.44 -35.85
N LYS A 23 -37.92 37.07 -36.68
CA LYS A 23 -37.81 36.81 -38.12
C LYS A 23 -38.18 38.09 -38.88
N LYS A 24 -37.56 38.24 -40.07
CA LYS A 24 -38.07 38.92 -41.30
C LYS A 24 -38.02 40.45 -41.32
N THR A 25 -37.61 41.17 -42.38
CA THR A 25 -37.20 40.90 -43.78
C THR A 25 -36.61 42.22 -44.34
N ALA A 26 -35.61 42.17 -45.23
CA ALA A 26 -35.58 42.94 -46.50
C ALA A 26 -34.22 42.78 -47.21
N GLU A 27 -34.35 42.42 -48.47
CA GLU A 27 -33.38 42.00 -49.47
C GLU A 27 -33.07 43.20 -50.38
N GLU A 28 -31.82 43.40 -50.80
CA GLU A 28 -31.52 43.95 -52.15
C GLU A 28 -30.06 43.75 -52.57
N GLU A 29 -29.90 43.69 -53.89
CA GLU A 29 -28.86 43.04 -54.69
C GLU A 29 -27.49 43.77 -54.82
N GLN A 30 -26.51 42.96 -55.25
CA GLN A 30 -25.21 43.24 -55.90
C GLN A 30 -25.26 44.21 -57.11
N PRO A 31 -24.18 44.49 -57.90
CA PRO A 31 -22.71 44.19 -57.80
C PRO A 31 -21.77 45.37 -58.25
N GLN A 32 -20.43 45.20 -58.08
CA GLN A 32 -19.39 45.27 -59.14
C GLN A 32 -17.99 45.80 -58.71
N GLU A 33 -17.02 44.88 -58.83
CA GLU A 33 -15.70 44.94 -59.50
C GLU A 33 -14.67 46.11 -59.38
N LYS A 34 -13.43 45.64 -59.19
CA LYS A 34 -12.10 46.15 -59.65
C LYS A 34 -11.40 47.24 -58.83
N LYS A 35 -10.29 46.84 -58.19
CA LYS A 35 -8.94 47.03 -58.76
C LYS A 35 -7.85 46.29 -57.99
N ALA A 36 -7.00 45.62 -58.76
CA ALA A 36 -5.73 45.07 -58.33
C ALA A 36 -4.78 46.18 -57.82
N ALA A 37 -4.17 45.94 -56.67
CA ALA A 37 -2.90 46.53 -56.31
C ALA A 37 -2.08 45.50 -55.52
N LYS A 38 -1.20 44.80 -56.25
CA LYS A 38 -0.04 44.12 -55.67
C LYS A 38 0.76 45.15 -54.87
N HIS A 39 0.86 44.98 -53.55
CA HIS A 39 2.11 45.25 -52.84
C HIS A 39 2.14 44.61 -51.43
N LYS A 40 3.12 43.71 -51.27
CA LYS A 40 3.80 43.33 -50.01
C LYS A 40 2.99 42.60 -48.93
N SER A 41 2.58 41.36 -49.20
CA SER A 41 2.11 40.40 -48.17
C SER A 41 3.14 39.30 -47.82
N ALA A 42 4.43 39.58 -47.96
CA ALA A 42 5.49 38.58 -47.75
C ALA A 42 6.14 38.55 -46.33
N PRO A 43 6.24 39.63 -45.52
CA PRO A 43 6.97 39.55 -44.25
C PRO A 43 6.13 39.16 -43.03
N LYS A 44 4.79 39.12 -43.14
CA LYS A 44 3.89 38.75 -42.02
C LYS A 44 3.62 37.24 -41.93
N LYS A 45 3.61 36.51 -43.05
CA LYS A 45 3.38 35.05 -43.04
C LYS A 45 4.55 34.28 -42.42
N ASP A 46 5.80 34.68 -42.69
CA ASP A 46 6.99 34.07 -42.11
C ASP A 46 7.05 34.22 -40.58
N LYS A 47 6.81 35.44 -40.06
CA LYS A 47 6.80 35.68 -38.61
C LYS A 47 5.68 34.92 -37.89
N THR A 48 4.54 34.73 -38.53
CA THR A 48 3.44 33.93 -37.97
C THR A 48 3.76 32.43 -37.99
N GLN A 49 4.42 31.94 -39.04
CA GLN A 49 4.88 30.55 -39.12
C GLN A 49 5.98 30.24 -38.11
N GLU A 50 6.95 31.13 -37.90
CA GLU A 50 7.95 30.98 -36.84
C GLU A 50 7.32 30.96 -35.44
N LYS A 51 6.34 31.84 -35.18
CA LYS A 51 5.59 31.84 -33.91
C LYS A 51 4.82 30.55 -33.70
N LEU A 52 4.15 30.03 -34.72
CA LEU A 52 3.44 28.75 -34.66
C LEU A 52 4.40 27.60 -34.34
N LYS A 53 5.54 27.52 -35.02
CA LYS A 53 6.56 26.50 -34.74
C LYS A 53 7.11 26.57 -33.32
N LYS A 54 7.34 27.78 -32.79
CA LYS A 54 7.76 27.97 -31.39
C LYS A 54 6.68 27.51 -30.41
N LEU A 55 5.42 27.86 -30.67
CA LEU A 55 4.29 27.44 -29.84
C LEU A 55 4.06 25.93 -29.87
N GLU A 56 4.25 25.29 -31.03
CA GLU A 56 4.21 23.84 -31.19
C GLU A 56 5.35 23.15 -30.42
N ALA A 57 6.56 23.69 -30.49
CA ALA A 57 7.70 23.18 -29.72
C ALA A 57 7.49 23.32 -28.20
N GLU A 58 7.01 24.47 -27.72
CA GLU A 58 6.68 24.68 -26.30
C GLU A 58 5.56 23.74 -25.86
N LYS A 59 4.52 23.56 -26.68
CA LYS A 59 3.43 22.63 -26.39
C LYS A 59 3.95 21.20 -26.27
N ASP A 60 4.80 20.76 -27.19
CA ASP A 60 5.35 19.40 -27.17
C ASP A 60 6.30 19.21 -25.98
N GLU A 61 7.10 20.23 -25.61
CA GLU A 61 7.92 20.23 -24.40
C GLU A 61 7.05 20.07 -23.14
N TYR A 62 5.99 20.87 -23.01
CA TYR A 62 5.06 20.76 -21.88
C TYR A 62 4.30 19.44 -21.86
N LEU A 63 3.87 18.92 -23.01
CA LEU A 63 3.21 17.62 -23.10
C LEU A 63 4.16 16.49 -22.67
N ASN A 64 5.42 16.53 -23.10
CA ASN A 64 6.42 15.56 -22.69
C ASN A 64 6.72 15.65 -21.19
N ALA A 65 6.84 16.87 -20.65
CA ALA A 65 7.02 17.08 -19.21
C ALA A 65 5.83 16.54 -18.41
N LEU A 66 4.59 16.83 -18.84
CA LEU A 66 3.37 16.34 -18.19
C LEU A 66 3.24 14.81 -18.27
N GLN A 67 3.61 14.21 -19.40
CA GLN A 67 3.60 12.75 -19.54
C GLN A 67 4.62 12.10 -18.60
N ARG A 68 5.81 12.68 -18.49
CA ARG A 68 6.83 12.21 -17.55
C ARG A 68 6.38 12.37 -16.11
N GLU A 69 5.83 13.52 -15.73
CA GLU A 69 5.33 13.77 -14.37
C GLU A 69 4.18 12.82 -14.02
N ARG A 70 3.27 12.54 -14.96
CA ARG A 70 2.22 11.53 -14.78
C ARG A 70 2.81 10.13 -14.54
N ALA A 71 3.81 9.73 -15.32
CA ALA A 71 4.47 8.44 -15.14
C ALA A 71 5.19 8.36 -13.77
N ASP A 72 5.89 9.42 -13.37
CA ASP A 72 6.55 9.52 -12.07
C ASP A 72 5.54 9.46 -10.91
N PHE A 73 4.37 10.09 -11.07
CA PHE A 73 3.30 10.05 -10.09
C PHE A 73 2.63 8.67 -9.96
N GLU A 74 2.42 7.98 -11.08
CA GLU A 74 1.92 6.60 -11.07
C GLU A 74 2.91 5.65 -10.38
N ASN A 75 4.21 5.79 -10.68
CA ASN A 75 5.27 5.05 -9.99
C ASN A 75 5.32 5.37 -8.50
N TYR A 76 5.20 6.65 -8.13
CA TYR A 76 5.14 7.08 -6.73
C TYR A 76 3.94 6.45 -6.01
N LYS A 77 2.73 6.48 -6.60
CA LYS A 77 1.54 5.86 -6.02
C LYS A 77 1.74 4.36 -5.80
N LYS A 78 2.26 3.64 -6.80
CA LYS A 78 2.53 2.20 -6.69
C LYS A 78 3.54 1.90 -5.59
N ARG A 79 4.63 2.68 -5.53
CA ARG A 79 5.65 2.54 -4.49
C ARG A 79 5.10 2.85 -3.10
N ASN A 80 4.29 3.89 -2.97
CA ASN A 80 3.72 4.31 -1.70
C ASN A 80 2.70 3.30 -1.17
N ALA A 81 1.89 2.71 -2.05
CA ALA A 81 0.98 1.63 -1.69
C ALA A 81 1.73 0.39 -1.17
N ALA A 82 2.83 0.00 -1.85
CA ALA A 82 3.68 -1.08 -1.38
C ALA A 82 4.33 -0.77 -0.02
N LEU A 83 4.86 0.44 0.16
CA LEU A 83 5.45 0.88 1.42
C LEU A 83 4.44 0.86 2.57
N ALA A 84 3.20 1.32 2.33
CA ALA A 84 2.14 1.31 3.33
C ALA A 84 1.82 -0.12 3.79
N ALA A 85 1.74 -1.07 2.86
CA ALA A 85 1.53 -2.48 3.19
C ALA A 85 2.70 -3.06 4.01
N THR A 86 3.94 -2.81 3.62
CA THR A 86 5.12 -3.24 4.38
C THR A 86 5.18 -2.58 5.75
N SER A 87 4.83 -1.29 5.85
CA SER A 87 4.80 -0.58 7.13
C SER A 87 3.77 -1.16 8.09
N PHE A 88 2.59 -1.55 7.58
CA PHE A 88 1.59 -2.23 8.41
C PHE A 88 2.10 -3.58 8.90
N GLN A 89 2.69 -4.40 8.01
CA GLN A 89 3.27 -5.69 8.39
C GLN A 89 4.39 -5.55 9.43
N ASN A 90 5.26 -4.54 9.29
CA ASN A 90 6.31 -4.26 10.27
C ASN A 90 5.71 -3.81 11.62
N GLY A 91 4.65 -2.99 11.62
CA GLY A 91 3.98 -2.60 12.87
C GLY A 91 3.33 -3.79 13.59
N VAL A 92 2.74 -4.73 12.83
CA VAL A 92 2.23 -5.99 13.39
C VAL A 92 3.39 -6.83 13.95
N ALA A 93 4.49 -6.95 13.21
CA ALA A 93 5.69 -7.66 13.65
C ALA A 93 6.23 -7.13 14.98
N ASP A 94 6.38 -5.81 15.12
CA ASP A 94 6.88 -5.17 16.33
C ASP A 94 5.93 -5.39 17.53
N THR A 95 4.62 -5.30 17.28
CA THR A 95 3.60 -5.55 18.32
C THR A 95 3.64 -7.01 18.79
N VAL A 96 3.73 -7.96 17.85
CA VAL A 96 3.83 -9.38 18.17
C VAL A 96 5.11 -9.65 18.96
N MET A 97 6.26 -9.10 18.54
CA MET A 97 7.53 -9.24 19.25
C MET A 97 7.46 -8.76 20.71
N ALA A 98 6.70 -7.70 21.00
CA ALA A 98 6.49 -7.23 22.37
C ALA A 98 5.61 -8.17 23.21
N VAL A 99 4.71 -8.94 22.57
CA VAL A 99 3.80 -9.88 23.23
C VAL A 99 4.43 -11.27 23.40
N LEU A 100 5.37 -11.68 22.55
CA LEU A 100 6.00 -13.01 22.62
C LEU A 100 6.60 -13.36 24.00
N PRO A 101 7.28 -12.46 24.74
CA PRO A 101 7.77 -12.76 26.09
C PRO A 101 6.67 -13.14 27.07
N ILE A 102 5.45 -12.62 26.89
CA ILE A 102 4.30 -12.99 27.71
C ILE A 102 3.92 -14.44 27.44
N LEU A 103 3.87 -14.84 26.17
CA LEU A 103 3.62 -16.22 25.77
C LEU A 103 4.70 -17.18 26.32
N ASP A 104 5.97 -16.79 26.25
CA ASP A 104 7.07 -17.57 26.83
C ASP A 104 6.92 -17.76 28.34
N ASN A 105 6.43 -16.73 29.05
CA ASN A 105 6.16 -16.83 30.49
C ASN A 105 4.97 -17.76 30.79
N PHE A 106 3.95 -17.80 29.93
CA PHE A 106 2.85 -18.77 30.04
C PHE A 106 3.37 -20.20 29.86
N GLU A 107 4.23 -20.45 28.87
CA GLU A 107 4.85 -21.76 28.68
C GLU A 107 5.71 -22.17 29.87
N ARG A 108 6.53 -21.25 30.39
CA ARG A 108 7.32 -21.49 31.60
C ARG A 108 6.44 -21.82 32.81
N ALA A 109 5.31 -21.12 32.96
CA ALA A 109 4.38 -21.35 34.05
C ALA A 109 3.63 -22.69 33.92
N LEU A 110 3.40 -23.19 32.71
CA LEU A 110 2.78 -24.51 32.47
C LEU A 110 3.72 -25.68 32.79
N VAL A 111 5.04 -25.49 32.69
CA VAL A 111 6.05 -26.49 33.07
C VAL A 111 6.24 -26.53 34.59
N ALA A 112 5.95 -25.44 35.29
CA ALA A 112 6.02 -25.41 36.75
C ALA A 112 4.96 -26.34 37.36
N GLU A 113 5.38 -27.23 38.28
CA GLU A 113 4.47 -28.13 38.99
C GLU A 113 3.44 -27.31 39.78
N CYS A 114 2.16 -27.44 39.41
CA CYS A 114 1.05 -26.87 40.14
C CYS A 114 0.21 -28.01 40.72
N GLY A 115 -0.11 -27.92 42.02
CA GLY A 115 -0.91 -28.94 42.71
C GLY A 115 -2.40 -28.93 42.36
N ASP A 116 -2.86 -27.98 41.54
CA ASP A 116 -4.26 -27.84 41.13
C ASP A 116 -4.40 -28.06 39.61
N GLU A 117 -4.91 -29.22 39.23
CA GLU A 117 -5.11 -29.62 37.83
C GLU A 117 -6.11 -28.72 37.09
N ALA A 118 -7.15 -28.24 37.77
CA ALA A 118 -8.17 -27.38 37.16
C ALA A 118 -7.60 -26.01 36.79
N PHE A 119 -6.68 -25.50 37.61
CA PHE A 119 -5.95 -24.27 37.31
C PHE A 119 -5.04 -24.44 36.08
N LEU A 120 -4.32 -25.57 36.01
CA LEU A 120 -3.43 -25.88 34.89
C LEU A 120 -4.20 -26.07 33.58
N GLU A 121 -5.38 -26.67 33.62
CA GLU A 121 -6.28 -26.78 32.47
C GLU A 121 -6.78 -25.40 31.99
N GLY A 122 -7.22 -24.54 32.91
CA GLY A 122 -7.61 -23.16 32.58
C GLY A 122 -6.48 -22.36 31.92
N MET A 123 -5.24 -22.51 32.41
CA MET A 123 -4.06 -21.89 31.78
C MET A 123 -3.79 -22.42 30.38
N LYS A 124 -3.90 -23.74 30.15
CA LYS A 124 -3.75 -24.34 28.82
C LYS A 124 -4.79 -23.80 27.84
N MET A 125 -6.03 -23.58 28.29
CA MET A 125 -7.08 -22.97 27.45
C MET A 125 -6.72 -21.54 27.03
N ILE A 126 -6.23 -20.72 27.97
CA ILE A 126 -5.80 -19.34 27.68
C ILE A 126 -4.63 -19.33 26.69
N MET A 127 -3.62 -20.19 26.91
CA MET A 127 -2.48 -20.33 25.99
C MET A 127 -2.96 -20.68 24.58
N ARG A 128 -3.86 -21.66 24.45
CA ARG A 128 -4.39 -22.07 23.14
C ARG A 128 -5.14 -20.93 22.46
N GLN A 129 -5.99 -20.21 23.19
CA GLN A 129 -6.71 -19.05 22.65
C GLN A 129 -5.76 -17.93 22.19
N MET A 130 -4.66 -17.72 22.92
CA MET A 130 -3.63 -16.76 22.55
C MET A 130 -2.90 -17.20 21.28
N GLN A 131 -2.54 -18.48 21.16
CA GLN A 131 -1.95 -19.05 19.95
C GLN A 131 -2.89 -18.95 18.74
N ASP A 132 -4.17 -19.26 18.91
CA ASP A 132 -5.17 -19.16 17.84
C ASP A 132 -5.34 -17.70 17.39
N SER A 133 -5.28 -16.75 18.33
CA SER A 133 -5.29 -15.32 18.01
C SER A 133 -4.05 -14.91 17.20
N LEU A 134 -2.86 -15.37 17.59
CA LEU A 134 -1.62 -15.14 16.84
C LEU A 134 -1.67 -15.75 15.44
N LYS A 135 -2.19 -16.97 15.29
CA LYS A 135 -2.39 -17.62 13.98
C LYS A 135 -3.33 -16.80 13.09
N SER A 136 -4.39 -16.21 13.64
CA SER A 136 -5.30 -15.36 12.88
C SER A 136 -4.64 -14.08 12.32
N LEU A 137 -3.57 -13.62 12.97
CA LEU A 137 -2.73 -12.49 12.53
C LEU A 137 -1.65 -12.92 11.50
N GLY A 138 -1.58 -14.20 11.14
CA GLY A 138 -0.57 -14.76 10.25
C GLY A 138 0.76 -15.08 10.95
N VAL A 139 0.75 -15.19 12.29
CA VAL A 139 1.91 -15.60 13.07
C VAL A 139 1.90 -17.12 13.24
N GLU A 140 2.96 -17.77 12.80
CA GLU A 140 3.14 -19.22 12.90
C GLU A 140 4.36 -19.56 13.74
N GLU A 141 4.23 -20.61 14.55
CA GLU A 141 5.34 -21.18 15.31
C GLU A 141 6.31 -21.88 14.35
N ILE A 142 7.60 -21.62 14.50
CA ILE A 142 8.66 -22.26 13.72
C ILE A 142 8.89 -23.66 14.32
N PRO A 143 8.60 -24.76 13.60
CA PRO A 143 8.86 -26.10 14.09
C PRO A 143 10.36 -26.28 14.28
N ALA A 144 10.78 -26.66 15.49
CA ALA A 144 12.17 -26.86 15.84
C ALA A 144 12.47 -28.33 16.20
N GLU A 145 11.67 -29.25 15.65
CA GLU A 145 11.89 -30.69 15.76
C GLU A 145 12.63 -31.18 14.50
N GLY A 146 13.83 -31.73 14.67
CA GLY A 146 14.64 -32.26 13.56
C GLY A 146 15.97 -31.55 13.39
N GLN A 147 16.35 -31.25 12.15
CA GLN A 147 17.68 -30.74 11.81
C GLN A 147 17.77 -29.22 12.04
N PHE A 148 18.93 -28.77 12.52
CA PHE A 148 19.19 -27.35 12.74
C PHE A 148 19.38 -26.59 11.43
N ASP A 149 18.49 -25.64 11.15
CA ASP A 149 18.61 -24.64 10.10
C ASP A 149 18.97 -23.24 10.66
N PRO A 150 20.14 -22.65 10.29
CA PRO A 150 20.54 -21.31 10.73
C PRO A 150 19.59 -20.17 10.32
N GLU A 151 18.77 -20.37 9.29
CA GLU A 151 17.78 -19.37 8.84
C GLU A 151 16.59 -19.23 9.81
N PHE A 152 16.31 -20.27 10.59
CA PHE A 152 15.12 -20.36 11.44
C PHE A 152 15.45 -20.56 12.93
N HIS A 153 16.65 -21.08 13.22
CA HIS A 153 17.05 -21.50 14.56
C HIS A 153 18.34 -20.81 14.99
N ASN A 154 18.45 -20.54 16.29
CA ASN A 154 19.65 -20.04 16.94
C ASN A 154 20.17 -21.09 17.93
N ALA A 155 21.32 -21.68 17.64
CA ALA A 155 21.95 -22.69 18.51
C ALA A 155 22.71 -22.00 19.65
N VAL A 156 22.15 -22.05 20.86
CA VAL A 156 22.75 -21.41 22.05
C VAL A 156 23.63 -22.40 22.82
N MET A 157 23.33 -23.70 22.72
CA MET A 157 24.04 -24.75 23.45
C MET A 157 24.31 -25.94 22.52
N GLN A 158 25.45 -26.59 22.74
CA GLN A 158 25.81 -27.86 22.10
C GLN A 158 26.01 -28.93 23.18
N ALA A 159 25.49 -30.13 22.98
CA ALA A 159 25.68 -31.25 23.90
C ALA A 159 25.90 -32.57 23.16
N GLU A 160 26.58 -33.50 23.83
CA GLU A 160 26.72 -34.87 23.38
C GLU A 160 25.61 -35.70 24.05
N GLU A 161 24.59 -36.11 23.29
CA GLU A 161 23.50 -36.98 23.75
C GLU A 161 23.36 -38.19 22.83
N GLU A 162 23.18 -39.37 23.41
CA GLU A 162 22.99 -40.62 22.66
C GLU A 162 21.62 -40.64 21.98
N GLY A 163 21.58 -40.90 20.68
CA GLY A 163 20.34 -41.01 19.90
C GLY A 163 20.02 -39.84 18.98
N TYR A 164 20.84 -38.78 18.97
CA TYR A 164 20.72 -37.64 18.07
C TYR A 164 21.88 -37.59 17.06
N GLU A 165 21.58 -37.22 15.82
CA GLU A 165 22.59 -36.98 14.78
C GLU A 165 23.29 -35.63 14.97
N THR A 166 24.52 -35.48 14.47
CA THR A 166 25.25 -34.21 14.53
C THR A 166 24.45 -33.08 13.88
N ASN A 167 24.33 -31.95 14.58
CA ASN A 167 23.48 -30.79 14.23
C ASN A 167 21.95 -31.06 14.27
N GLN A 168 21.51 -32.11 14.93
CA GLN A 168 20.08 -32.29 15.24
C GLN A 168 19.69 -31.46 16.48
N ILE A 169 18.48 -30.92 16.47
CA ILE A 169 17.92 -30.19 17.61
C ILE A 169 17.51 -31.22 18.68
N ILE A 170 18.10 -31.08 19.86
CA ILE A 170 17.82 -31.90 21.05
C ILE A 170 16.61 -31.33 21.79
N GLU A 171 16.65 -30.03 22.09
CA GLU A 171 15.66 -29.36 22.92
C GLU A 171 15.44 -27.91 22.45
N VAL A 172 14.19 -27.46 22.50
CA VAL A 172 13.79 -26.09 22.21
C VAL A 172 13.66 -25.32 23.52
N LEU A 173 14.61 -24.41 23.77
CA LEU A 173 14.63 -23.58 24.98
C LEU A 173 13.66 -22.40 24.87
N GLN A 174 13.47 -21.87 23.66
CA GLN A 174 12.51 -20.81 23.37
C GLN A 174 12.01 -20.95 21.95
N LYS A 175 10.69 -20.93 21.78
CA LYS A 175 10.05 -21.10 20.47
C LYS A 175 10.29 -19.92 19.55
N GLY A 176 10.44 -20.24 18.27
CA GLY A 176 10.55 -19.26 17.19
C GLY A 176 9.19 -18.96 16.60
N TYR A 177 9.03 -17.75 16.04
CA TYR A 177 7.81 -17.33 15.38
C TYR A 177 8.13 -16.62 14.06
N SER A 178 7.28 -16.86 13.06
CA SER A 178 7.32 -16.21 11.76
C SER A 178 5.99 -15.50 11.48
N LEU A 179 6.03 -14.40 10.72
CA LEU A 179 4.85 -13.65 10.27
C LEU A 179 4.81 -13.70 8.75
N ASN A 180 3.82 -14.38 8.18
CA ASN A 180 3.66 -14.52 6.72
C ASN A 180 4.97 -14.93 6.01
N GLY A 181 5.74 -15.86 6.61
CA GLY A 181 7.03 -16.34 6.09
C GLY A 181 8.26 -15.48 6.41
N LYS A 182 8.09 -14.32 7.08
CA LYS A 182 9.22 -13.53 7.60
C LYS A 182 9.50 -13.92 9.04
N VAL A 183 10.73 -14.35 9.35
CA VAL A 183 11.13 -14.69 10.73
C VAL A 183 11.06 -13.45 11.62
N LEU A 184 10.24 -13.52 12.68
CA LEU A 184 10.19 -12.48 13.72
C LEU A 184 11.25 -12.74 14.79
N ARG A 185 11.32 -14.01 15.22
CA ARG A 185 12.24 -14.47 16.25
C ARG A 185 12.65 -15.90 15.92
N HIS A 186 13.95 -16.13 15.84
CA HIS A 186 14.51 -17.48 15.70
C HIS A 186 14.24 -18.28 16.98
N SER A 187 13.99 -19.57 16.86
CA SER A 187 13.89 -20.42 18.05
C SER A 187 15.27 -20.61 18.66
N MET A 188 15.40 -20.52 19.98
CA MET A 188 16.63 -20.89 20.66
C MET A 188 16.62 -22.37 20.98
N VAL A 189 17.66 -23.06 20.51
CA VAL A 189 17.74 -24.52 20.56
C VAL A 189 19.07 -24.99 21.13
N LYS A 190 19.04 -26.16 21.74
CA LYS A 190 20.18 -26.98 22.10
C LYS A 190 20.38 -28.01 20.99
N VAL A 191 21.57 -28.08 20.41
CA VAL A 191 21.88 -28.99 19.29
C VAL A 191 22.88 -30.08 19.69
N ALA A 192 22.79 -31.22 19.03
CA ALA A 192 23.73 -32.32 19.16
C ALA A 192 25.05 -32.00 18.45
N LYS A 193 26.15 -32.38 19.11
CA LYS A 193 27.51 -32.16 18.62
C LYS A 193 27.97 -33.20 17.61
#